data_AF-A0A833UNE8-F1
#
_entry.id   AF-A0A833UNE8-F1
#
_cell.length_a   1.000
_cell.length_b   1.000
_cell.length_c   1.000
_cell.angle_alpha   90.00
_cell.angle_beta   90.00
_cell.angle_gamma   90.00
#
_symmetry.space_group_name_H-M   'P 1'
#
loop_
_entity.id
_entity.type
_entity.pdbx_description
1 polymer ?
#
loop_
_entity_poly.entity_id
_entity_poly.type
_entity_poly.pdbx_seq_one_letter_code
_entity_poly.pdbx_strand_id
1 'polypeptide(L)'
;MAARGRPTKILTTEDLLELEKFLNDLDYLKKNQKQAIMLLHSKEFHELDEKDLSLLKIVHREKIQFEQRQALIEQIKLKEKNQQPLLANEIEILGLVQQEMNQDLFFRLDRALESYQKIEKATLDNRIRLENEHKREILQKSHKEMTEAQKKRNAENQLKYALGGIILSIWKQAQWNLDPDNLEKIEQTIKNSFSSVSKIRKSALFQESLAMTKDNKQATKLFFLALEKLPTYKVGDVELHKAVLKKLHKLQ
;
A
#
# COMPACT_ATOMS: atom_id res chain seq x y z
N MET A 1 -1.90 7.44 7.67
CA MET A 1 -0.55 7.17 7.13
C MET A 1 0.19 6.32 8.15
N ALA A 2 0.40 5.02 7.88
CA ALA A 2 1.21 4.19 8.75
C ALA A 2 2.69 4.56 8.54
N ALA A 3 3.36 5.06 9.57
CA ALA A 3 4.80 5.27 9.53
C ALA A 3 5.46 3.92 9.24
N ARG A 4 6.08 3.78 8.06
CA ARG A 4 6.90 2.62 7.71
C ARG A 4 8.18 2.64 8.56
N GLY A 5 8.05 2.31 9.83
CA GLY A 5 9.18 2.05 10.72
C GLY A 5 9.73 0.65 10.43
N ARG A 6 11.06 0.51 10.40
CA ARG A 6 11.70 -0.81 10.42
C ARG A 6 11.21 -1.55 11.68
N PRO A 7 10.79 -2.82 11.59
CA PRO A 7 10.39 -3.57 12.78
C PRO A 7 11.53 -3.60 13.81
N THR A 8 11.22 -3.27 15.06
CA THR A 8 12.18 -3.29 16.17
C THR A 8 12.65 -4.72 16.38
N LYS A 9 13.94 -4.99 16.16
CA LYS A 9 14.51 -6.31 16.47
C LYS A 9 14.41 -6.57 17.97
N ILE A 10 13.77 -7.68 18.33
CA ILE A 10 13.70 -8.25 19.68
C ILE A 10 14.75 -9.38 19.71
N LEU A 11 15.63 -9.37 20.70
CA LEU A 11 16.59 -10.46 20.91
C LEU A 11 15.91 -11.53 21.76
N THR A 12 15.94 -12.77 21.29
CA THR A 12 15.46 -13.94 22.01
C THR A 12 16.57 -14.52 22.89
N THR A 13 16.20 -15.37 23.84
CA THR A 13 17.14 -16.15 24.67
C THR A 13 18.12 -16.95 23.81
N GLU A 14 17.65 -17.52 22.70
CA GLU A 14 18.46 -18.27 21.75
C GLU A 14 19.48 -17.37 21.03
N ASP A 15 19.05 -16.18 20.58
CA ASP A 15 19.95 -15.18 19.97
C ASP A 15 21.11 -14.82 20.91
N LEU A 16 20.85 -14.74 22.21
CA LEU A 16 21.88 -14.39 23.22
C LEU A 16 22.86 -15.54 23.46
N LEU A 17 22.37 -16.79 23.54
CA LEU A 17 23.22 -17.97 23.67
C LEU A 17 24.12 -18.17 22.44
N GLU A 18 23.58 -17.95 21.23
CA GLU A 18 24.38 -17.97 20.02
C GLU A 18 25.42 -16.85 19.99
N LEU A 19 25.06 -15.66 20.49
CA LEU A 19 25.95 -14.52 20.55
C LEU A 19 27.11 -14.78 21.52
N GLU A 20 26.84 -15.37 22.67
CA GLU A 20 27.85 -15.75 23.67
C GLU A 20 28.83 -16.78 23.09
N LYS A 21 28.33 -17.84 22.46
CA LYS A 21 29.17 -18.85 21.78
C LYS A 21 30.06 -18.21 20.72
N PHE A 22 29.47 -17.40 19.85
CA PHE A 22 30.21 -16.66 18.82
C PHE A 22 31.33 -15.80 19.41
N LEU A 23 31.08 -15.09 20.51
CA LEU A 23 32.09 -14.24 21.14
C LEU A 23 33.21 -15.06 21.82
N ASN A 24 32.89 -16.24 22.35
CA ASN A 24 33.89 -17.15 22.91
C ASN A 24 34.78 -17.79 21.84
N ASP A 25 34.22 -18.06 20.65
CA ASP A 25 34.92 -18.72 19.55
C ASP A 25 35.79 -17.77 18.70
N LEU A 26 35.68 -16.45 18.91
CA LEU A 26 36.47 -15.46 18.17
C LEU A 26 37.88 -15.28 18.76
N ASP A 27 38.91 -15.42 17.93
CA ASP A 27 40.32 -15.21 18.31
C ASP A 27 40.58 -13.78 18.82
N TYR A 28 39.93 -12.78 18.21
CA TYR A 28 40.12 -11.37 18.53
C TYR A 28 38.81 -10.61 18.60
N LEU A 29 38.58 -9.96 19.74
CA LEU A 29 37.36 -9.20 20.01
C LEU A 29 37.56 -7.69 19.83
N LYS A 30 36.58 -7.05 19.18
CA LYS A 30 36.42 -5.58 19.13
C LYS A 30 35.98 -5.03 20.49
N LYS A 31 36.05 -3.70 20.65
CA LYS A 31 35.68 -3.02 21.91
C LYS A 31 34.26 -3.36 22.37
N ASN A 32 33.27 -3.27 21.49
CA ASN A 32 31.87 -3.57 21.81
C ASN A 32 31.67 -5.06 22.14
N GLN A 33 32.35 -5.95 21.40
CA GLN A 33 32.33 -7.39 21.62
C GLN A 33 32.90 -7.78 22.98
N LYS A 34 34.01 -7.17 23.40
CA LYS A 34 34.60 -7.34 24.74
C LYS A 34 33.63 -6.90 25.84
N GLN A 35 32.93 -5.79 25.64
CA GLN A 35 31.94 -5.32 26.60
C GLN A 35 30.72 -6.23 26.65
N ALA A 36 30.26 -6.74 25.50
CA ALA A 36 29.12 -7.63 25.40
C ALA A 36 29.39 -9.01 26.04
N ILE A 37 30.56 -9.61 25.84
CA ILE A 37 30.88 -10.90 26.48
C ILE A 37 30.97 -10.77 28.00
N MET A 38 31.58 -9.68 28.51
CA MET A 38 31.60 -9.40 29.95
C MET A 38 30.19 -9.21 30.51
N LEU A 39 29.33 -8.50 29.77
CA LEU A 39 27.93 -8.30 30.13
C LEU A 39 27.15 -9.63 30.19
N LEU A 40 27.30 -10.49 29.18
CA LEU A 40 26.61 -11.78 29.10
C LEU A 40 27.04 -12.74 30.22
N HIS A 41 28.29 -12.68 30.67
CA HIS A 41 28.77 -13.49 31.80
C HIS A 41 28.43 -12.90 33.19
N SER A 42 28.03 -11.62 33.28
CA SER A 42 27.86 -10.93 34.58
C SER A 42 26.41 -10.68 34.99
N LYS A 43 25.46 -10.76 34.05
CA LYS A 43 24.03 -10.51 34.30
C LYS A 43 23.17 -11.63 33.73
N GLU A 44 22.11 -11.96 34.45
CA GLU A 44 21.06 -12.79 33.87
C GLU A 44 20.20 -11.99 32.88
N PHE A 45 19.53 -12.69 31.95
CA PHE A 45 18.77 -12.03 30.88
C PHE A 45 17.64 -11.11 31.38
N HIS A 46 17.07 -11.42 32.53
CA HIS A 46 16.00 -10.61 33.14
C HIS A 46 16.54 -9.33 33.81
N GLU A 47 17.85 -9.20 33.96
CA GLU A 47 18.54 -8.06 34.59
C GLU A 47 19.10 -7.06 33.57
N LEU A 48 18.96 -7.34 32.26
CA LEU A 48 19.46 -6.50 31.18
C LEU A 48 18.61 -5.24 31.02
N ASP A 49 19.26 -4.08 31.09
CA ASP A 49 18.60 -2.79 30.85
C ASP A 49 18.53 -2.44 29.35
N GLU A 50 17.92 -1.31 29.02
CA GLU A 50 17.79 -0.88 27.61
C GLU A 50 19.14 -0.59 26.93
N LYS A 51 20.16 -0.14 27.69
CA LYS A 51 21.49 0.14 27.17
C LYS A 51 22.24 -1.16 26.88
N ASP A 52 22.11 -2.13 27.78
CA ASP A 52 22.61 -3.48 27.63
C ASP A 52 22.03 -4.14 26.36
N LEU A 53 20.70 -4.08 26.21
CA LEU A 53 20.02 -4.60 25.01
C LEU A 53 20.45 -3.88 23.72
N SER A 54 20.73 -2.57 23.78
CA SER A 54 21.23 -1.81 22.64
C SER A 54 22.63 -2.27 22.21
N LEU A 55 23.54 -2.45 23.18
CA LEU A 55 24.88 -2.99 22.93
C LEU A 55 24.81 -4.39 22.31
N LEU A 56 24.00 -5.28 22.88
CA LEU A 56 23.83 -6.65 22.38
C LEU A 56 23.23 -6.66 20.96
N LYS A 57 22.31 -5.73 20.63
CA LYS A 57 21.80 -5.58 19.25
C LYS A 57 22.87 -5.13 18.27
N ILE A 58 23.80 -4.26 18.69
CA ILE A 58 24.93 -3.84 17.87
C ILE A 58 25.85 -5.04 17.62
N VAL A 59 26.25 -5.75 18.68
CA VAL A 59 27.16 -6.89 18.58
C VAL A 59 26.54 -8.04 17.80
N HIS A 60 25.23 -8.26 17.91
CA HIS A 60 24.53 -9.21 17.05
C HIS A 60 24.61 -8.81 15.57
N ARG A 61 24.50 -7.51 15.23
CA ARG A 61 24.69 -7.07 13.83
C ARG A 61 26.12 -7.32 13.37
N GLU A 62 27.11 -7.11 14.25
CA GLU A 62 28.51 -7.42 13.97
C GLU A 62 28.72 -8.93 13.74
N LYS A 63 28.07 -9.83 14.51
CA LYS A 63 28.06 -11.29 14.25
C LYS A 63 27.57 -11.61 12.84
N ILE A 64 26.40 -11.09 12.46
CA ILE A 64 25.84 -11.32 11.12
C ILE A 64 26.80 -10.82 10.03
N GLN A 65 27.39 -9.63 10.23
CA GLN A 65 28.36 -9.08 9.28
C GLN A 65 29.61 -9.94 9.18
N PHE A 66 30.09 -10.48 10.30
CA PHE A 66 31.22 -11.40 10.31
C PHE A 66 30.91 -12.68 9.55
N GLU A 67 29.77 -13.33 9.81
CA GLU A 67 29.33 -14.53 9.08
C GLU A 67 29.22 -14.28 7.57
N GLN A 68 28.67 -13.12 7.17
CA GLN A 68 28.62 -12.70 5.76
C GLN A 68 30.02 -12.52 5.16
N ARG A 69 30.97 -11.99 5.92
CA ARG A 69 32.37 -11.82 5.49
C ARG A 69 33.07 -13.17 5.34
N GLN A 70 32.82 -14.14 6.24
CA GLN A 70 33.34 -15.51 6.08
C GLN A 70 32.79 -16.18 4.83
N ALA A 71 31.47 -16.07 4.58
CA ALA A 71 30.86 -16.57 3.36
C ALA A 71 31.47 -15.92 2.10
N LEU A 72 31.79 -14.62 2.15
CA LEU A 72 32.46 -13.92 1.07
C LEU A 72 33.88 -14.45 0.81
N ILE A 73 34.65 -14.74 1.85
CA ILE A 73 35.98 -15.36 1.69
C ILE A 73 35.84 -16.70 0.94
N GLU A 74 34.90 -17.55 1.33
CA GLU A 74 34.67 -18.83 0.65
C GLU A 74 34.26 -18.67 -0.81
N GLN A 75 33.45 -17.65 -1.12
CA GLN A 75 33.13 -17.32 -2.52
C GLN A 75 34.38 -16.89 -3.30
N ILE A 76 35.25 -16.07 -2.72
CA ILE A 76 36.49 -15.64 -3.37
C ILE A 76 37.43 -16.84 -3.61
N LYS A 77 37.60 -17.73 -2.62
CA LYS A 77 38.36 -18.97 -2.77
C LYS A 77 37.78 -19.88 -3.87
N LEU A 78 36.46 -19.96 -3.96
CA LEU A 78 35.80 -20.74 -5.02
C LEU A 78 36.06 -20.13 -6.40
N LYS A 79 36.03 -18.80 -6.54
CA LYS A 79 36.40 -18.12 -7.79
C LYS A 79 37.84 -18.42 -8.19
N GLU A 80 38.77 -18.35 -7.25
CA GLU A 80 40.18 -18.70 -7.45
C GLU A 80 40.34 -20.15 -7.93
N LYS A 81 39.71 -21.10 -7.22
CA LYS A 81 39.71 -22.53 -7.58
C LYS A 81 39.16 -22.79 -8.97
N ASN A 82 38.14 -22.03 -9.38
CA ASN A 82 37.52 -22.12 -10.69
C ASN A 82 38.28 -21.32 -11.77
N GLN A 83 39.46 -20.78 -11.46
CA GLN A 83 40.31 -20.00 -12.37
C GLN A 83 39.59 -18.78 -12.98
N GLN A 84 38.62 -18.23 -12.24
CA GLN A 84 37.94 -17.00 -12.64
C GLN A 84 38.86 -15.78 -12.39
N PRO A 85 38.78 -14.72 -13.21
CA PRO A 85 39.58 -13.53 -13.01
C PRO A 85 39.19 -12.86 -11.68
N LEU A 86 40.19 -12.64 -10.82
CA LEU A 86 40.04 -12.00 -9.52
C LEU A 86 40.29 -10.49 -9.62
N LEU A 87 39.54 -9.73 -8.85
CA LEU A 87 39.77 -8.30 -8.64
C LEU A 87 40.99 -8.07 -7.74
N ALA A 88 41.63 -6.90 -7.84
CA ALA A 88 42.79 -6.56 -7.01
C ALA A 88 42.51 -6.72 -5.50
N ASN A 89 41.32 -6.32 -5.06
CA ASN A 89 40.89 -6.45 -3.66
C ASN A 89 40.68 -7.92 -3.25
N GLU A 90 40.21 -8.78 -4.17
CA GLU A 90 40.05 -10.22 -3.92
C GLU A 90 41.41 -10.90 -3.76
N ILE A 91 42.39 -10.50 -4.57
CA ILE A 91 43.79 -10.96 -4.47
C ILE A 91 44.39 -10.53 -3.12
N GLU A 92 44.18 -9.27 -2.69
CA GLU A 92 44.64 -8.79 -1.38
C GLU A 92 44.01 -9.61 -0.24
N ILE A 93 42.69 -9.85 -0.29
CA ILE A 93 41.97 -10.66 0.71
C ILE A 93 42.54 -12.08 0.78
N LEU A 94 42.75 -12.76 -0.36
CA LEU A 94 43.34 -14.10 -0.39
C LEU A 94 44.76 -14.11 0.18
N GLY A 95 45.57 -13.11 -0.17
CA GLY A 95 46.92 -12.95 0.36
C GLY A 95 46.96 -12.75 1.88
N LEU A 96 45.97 -12.08 2.46
CA LEU A 96 45.82 -11.94 3.91
C LEU A 96 45.36 -13.25 4.57
N VAL A 97 44.45 -13.99 3.92
CA VAL A 97 43.92 -15.27 4.43
C VAL A 97 44.99 -16.38 4.47
N GLN A 98 45.98 -16.32 3.58
CA GLN A 98 47.08 -17.30 3.52
C GLN A 98 48.16 -17.10 4.59
N GLN A 99 48.17 -15.96 5.29
CA GLN A 99 49.17 -15.65 6.32
C GLN A 99 48.78 -16.25 7.67
N GLU A 100 49.79 -16.50 8.51
CA GLU A 100 49.56 -16.90 9.90
C GLU A 100 48.81 -15.79 10.64
N MET A 101 47.61 -16.10 11.14
CA MET A 101 46.69 -15.10 11.65
C MET A 101 47.19 -14.51 12.97
N ASN A 102 47.44 -13.21 12.98
CA ASN A 102 47.68 -12.44 14.20
C ASN A 102 46.65 -11.32 14.34
N GLN A 103 46.68 -10.60 15.46
CA GLN A 103 45.69 -9.58 15.77
C GLN A 103 45.64 -8.45 14.71
N ASP A 104 46.79 -7.99 14.22
CA ASP A 104 46.83 -6.92 13.21
C ASP A 104 46.26 -7.41 11.87
N LEU A 105 46.68 -8.60 11.43
CA LEU A 105 46.19 -9.23 10.21
C LEU A 105 44.69 -9.50 10.26
N PHE A 106 44.16 -9.93 11.41
CA PHE A 106 42.72 -10.12 11.61
C PHE A 106 41.94 -8.84 11.34
N PHE A 107 42.34 -7.71 11.94
CA PHE A 107 41.64 -6.44 11.74
C PHE A 107 41.89 -5.82 10.35
N ARG A 108 43.04 -6.10 9.74
CA ARG A 108 43.31 -5.70 8.36
C ARG A 108 42.44 -6.47 7.37
N LEU A 109 42.30 -7.79 7.54
CA LEU A 109 41.40 -8.63 6.75
C LEU A 109 39.94 -8.18 6.92
N ASP A 110 39.51 -7.93 8.15
CA ASP A 110 38.16 -7.45 8.45
C ASP A 110 37.86 -6.12 7.73
N ARG A 111 38.83 -5.19 7.70
CA ARG A 111 38.72 -3.91 6.98
C ARG A 111 38.71 -4.08 5.47
N ALA A 112 39.55 -4.96 4.92
CA ALA A 112 39.60 -5.25 3.50
C ALA A 112 38.26 -5.82 2.99
N LEU A 113 37.68 -6.77 3.74
CA LEU A 113 36.37 -7.36 3.45
C LEU A 113 35.25 -6.32 3.52
N GLU A 114 35.27 -5.43 4.51
CA GLU A 114 34.30 -4.34 4.60
C GLU A 114 34.37 -3.39 3.40
N SER A 115 35.59 -3.04 2.99
CA SER A 115 35.82 -2.17 1.83
C SER A 115 35.30 -2.82 0.56
N TYR A 116 35.62 -4.10 0.35
CA TYR A 116 35.12 -4.87 -0.79
C TYR A 116 33.60 -4.90 -0.85
N GLN A 117 32.91 -5.22 0.25
CA GLN A 117 31.45 -5.26 0.30
C GLN A 117 30.82 -3.89 0.00
N LYS A 118 31.43 -2.78 0.46
CA LYS A 118 30.96 -1.41 0.16
C LYS A 118 31.08 -1.11 -1.34
N ILE A 119 32.19 -1.49 -1.96
CA ILE A 119 32.41 -1.28 -3.41
C ILE A 119 31.44 -2.16 -4.21
N GLU A 120 31.28 -3.42 -3.86
CA GLU A 120 30.33 -4.34 -4.51
C GLU A 120 28.89 -3.78 -4.43
N LYS A 121 28.47 -3.32 -3.25
CA LYS A 121 27.17 -2.69 -3.09
C LYS A 121 27.03 -1.42 -3.94
N ALA A 122 28.03 -0.54 -3.95
CA ALA A 122 27.99 0.69 -4.73
C ALA A 122 27.93 0.41 -6.24
N THR A 123 28.65 -0.61 -6.71
CA THR A 123 28.60 -1.04 -8.12
C THR A 123 27.26 -1.66 -8.49
N LEU A 124 26.67 -2.47 -7.61
CA LEU A 124 25.32 -3.01 -7.78
C LEU A 124 24.26 -1.90 -7.81
N ASP A 125 24.31 -0.97 -6.86
CA ASP A 125 23.38 0.18 -6.79
C ASP A 125 23.49 1.06 -8.04
N ASN A 126 24.71 1.32 -8.53
CA ASN A 126 24.93 2.04 -9.79
C ASN A 126 24.38 1.27 -11.00
N ARG A 127 24.57 -0.05 -11.06
CA ARG A 127 24.00 -0.89 -12.13
C ARG A 127 22.48 -0.82 -12.12
N ILE A 128 21.85 -0.97 -10.95
CA ILE A 128 20.39 -0.86 -10.78
C ILE A 128 19.90 0.52 -11.20
N ARG A 129 20.63 1.60 -10.85
CA ARG A 129 20.29 2.96 -11.28
C ARG A 129 20.31 3.09 -12.79
N LEU A 130 21.39 2.66 -13.44
CA LEU A 130 21.54 2.70 -14.90
C LEU A 130 20.46 1.88 -15.61
N GLU A 131 20.14 0.69 -15.09
CA GLU A 131 19.08 -0.15 -15.65
C GLU A 131 17.71 0.52 -15.51
N ASN A 132 17.43 1.16 -14.37
CA ASN A 132 16.19 1.91 -14.16
C ASN A 132 16.11 3.16 -15.04
N GLU A 133 17.22 3.87 -15.24
CA GLU A 133 17.33 4.98 -16.19
C GLU A 133 17.07 4.50 -17.62
N HIS A 134 17.69 3.39 -18.04
CA HIS A 134 17.46 2.80 -19.34
C HIS A 134 16.00 2.36 -19.53
N LYS A 135 15.38 1.73 -18.51
CA LYS A 135 13.94 1.40 -18.51
C LYS A 135 13.09 2.66 -18.64
N ARG A 136 13.41 3.74 -17.93
CA ARG A 136 12.70 5.03 -18.05
C ARG A 136 12.84 5.61 -19.46
N GLU A 137 14.04 5.59 -20.04
CA GLU A 137 14.26 6.05 -21.40
C GLU A 137 13.51 5.21 -22.43
N ILE A 138 13.50 3.88 -22.29
CA ILE A 138 12.70 3.00 -23.13
C ILE A 138 11.22 3.33 -22.96
N LEU A 139 10.73 3.50 -21.74
CA LEU A 139 9.34 3.87 -21.47
C LEU A 139 8.98 5.25 -22.06
N GLN A 140 9.90 6.22 -22.01
CA GLN A 140 9.71 7.53 -22.65
C GLN A 140 9.74 7.44 -24.17
N LYS A 141 10.68 6.69 -24.76
CA LYS A 141 10.79 6.48 -26.22
C LYS A 141 9.67 5.60 -26.78
N SER A 142 9.14 4.67 -25.97
CA SER A 142 8.00 3.79 -26.29
C SER A 142 6.65 4.35 -25.87
N HIS A 143 6.62 5.46 -25.10
CA HIS A 143 5.48 6.34 -25.03
C HIS A 143 5.28 6.92 -26.43
N LYS A 144 4.54 6.19 -27.27
CA LYS A 144 3.82 6.80 -28.38
C LYS A 144 3.01 7.93 -27.75
N GLU A 145 3.29 9.17 -28.13
CA GLU A 145 2.39 10.28 -27.81
C GLU A 145 0.99 9.82 -28.18
N MET A 146 0.12 9.66 -27.18
CA MET A 146 -1.25 9.24 -27.46
C MET A 146 -1.83 10.28 -28.40
N THR A 147 -2.32 9.84 -29.56
CA THR A 147 -3.01 10.75 -30.46
C THR A 147 -4.19 11.38 -29.72
N GLU A 148 -4.60 12.59 -30.10
CA GLU A 148 -5.76 13.25 -29.49
C GLU A 148 -7.01 12.33 -29.47
N ALA A 149 -7.15 11.46 -30.47
CA ALA A 149 -8.18 10.43 -30.51
C ALA A 149 -8.05 9.38 -29.38
N GLN A 150 -6.85 8.95 -29.03
CA GLN A 150 -6.60 8.02 -27.92
C GLN A 150 -6.81 8.68 -26.56
N LYS A 151 -6.38 9.94 -26.40
CA LYS A 151 -6.67 10.72 -25.18
C LYS A 151 -8.17 10.86 -24.95
N LYS A 152 -8.92 11.20 -26.00
CA LYS A 152 -10.38 11.31 -25.95
C LYS A 152 -11.05 9.99 -25.56
N ARG A 153 -10.65 8.87 -26.16
CA ARG A 153 -11.18 7.53 -25.81
C ARG A 153 -10.90 7.15 -24.35
N ASN A 154 -9.71 7.47 -23.84
CA ASN A 154 -9.37 7.21 -22.44
C ASN A 154 -10.21 8.07 -21.48
N ALA A 155 -10.40 9.35 -21.78
CA ALA A 155 -11.26 10.23 -20.99
C ALA A 155 -12.73 9.75 -21.01
N GLU A 156 -13.24 9.34 -22.17
CA GLU A 156 -14.59 8.76 -22.31
C GLU A 156 -14.74 7.46 -21.50
N ASN A 157 -13.72 6.58 -21.53
CA ASN A 157 -13.73 5.35 -20.74
C ASN A 157 -13.69 5.64 -19.23
N GLN A 158 -12.86 6.58 -18.78
CA GLN A 158 -12.83 7.00 -17.38
C GLN A 158 -14.19 7.54 -16.93
N LEU A 159 -14.83 8.38 -17.75
CA LEU A 159 -16.16 8.89 -17.48
C LEU A 159 -17.20 7.76 -17.41
N LYS A 160 -17.15 6.80 -18.33
CA LYS A 160 -18.04 5.62 -18.34
C LYS A 160 -17.94 4.83 -17.03
N TYR A 161 -16.72 4.54 -16.56
CA TYR A 161 -16.53 3.82 -15.29
C TYR A 161 -16.97 4.62 -14.08
N ALA A 162 -16.69 5.92 -14.05
CA ALA A 162 -17.13 6.81 -12.97
C ALA A 162 -18.67 6.86 -12.89
N LEU A 163 -19.35 7.06 -14.02
CA LEU A 163 -20.81 7.06 -14.09
C LEU A 163 -21.41 5.71 -13.68
N GLY A 164 -20.83 4.60 -14.15
CA GLY A 164 -21.24 3.25 -13.75
C GLY A 164 -21.12 3.03 -12.24
N GLY A 165 -20.03 3.49 -11.63
CA GLY A 165 -19.83 3.45 -10.18
C GLY A 165 -20.85 4.27 -9.39
N ILE A 166 -21.21 5.47 -9.87
CA ILE A 166 -22.22 6.33 -9.26
C ILE A 166 -23.60 5.65 -9.29
N ILE A 167 -24.02 5.15 -10.46
CA ILE A 167 -25.31 4.46 -10.62
C ILE A 167 -25.38 3.23 -9.70
N LEU A 168 -24.31 2.43 -9.68
CA LEU A 168 -24.22 1.25 -8.81
C LEU A 168 -24.35 1.62 -7.32
N SER A 169 -23.73 2.72 -6.90
CA SER A 169 -23.84 3.22 -5.52
C SER A 169 -25.28 3.59 -5.17
N ILE A 170 -25.97 4.33 -6.04
CA ILE A 170 -27.38 4.71 -5.85
C ILE A 170 -28.27 3.47 -5.78
N TRP A 171 -28.05 2.50 -6.66
CA TRP A 171 -28.83 1.25 -6.70
C TRP A 171 -28.74 0.47 -5.39
N LYS A 172 -27.52 0.35 -4.84
CA LYS A 172 -27.27 -0.30 -3.55
C LYS A 172 -27.93 0.45 -2.38
N GLN A 173 -27.85 1.78 -2.38
CA GLN A 173 -28.52 2.59 -1.36
C GLN A 173 -30.04 2.43 -1.38
N ALA A 174 -30.63 2.30 -2.56
CA ALA A 174 -32.06 2.06 -2.74
C ALA A 174 -32.49 0.61 -2.44
N GLN A 175 -31.55 -0.28 -2.11
CA GLN A 175 -31.77 -1.72 -1.89
C GLN A 175 -32.52 -2.40 -3.05
N TRP A 176 -32.35 -1.89 -4.28
CA TRP A 176 -32.96 -2.50 -5.45
C TRP A 176 -32.19 -3.74 -5.86
N ASN A 177 -32.92 -4.78 -6.27
CA ASN A 177 -32.28 -5.99 -6.76
C ASN A 177 -31.52 -5.68 -8.06
N LEU A 178 -30.29 -6.17 -8.15
CA LEU A 178 -29.40 -5.98 -9.28
C LEU A 178 -29.28 -7.33 -9.97
N ASP A 179 -30.06 -7.49 -11.03
CA ASP A 179 -30.01 -8.66 -11.89
C ASP A 179 -29.00 -8.38 -13.02
N PRO A 180 -27.81 -9.01 -13.00
CA PRO A 180 -26.79 -8.79 -14.03
C PRO A 180 -27.27 -9.16 -15.44
N ASP A 181 -28.26 -10.05 -15.54
CA ASP A 181 -28.78 -10.55 -16.80
C ASP A 181 -29.91 -9.68 -17.37
N ASN A 182 -30.35 -8.66 -16.62
CA ASN A 182 -31.43 -7.76 -17.03
C ASN A 182 -31.09 -6.28 -16.86
N LEU A 183 -30.05 -5.83 -17.59
CA LEU A 183 -29.63 -4.43 -17.64
C LEU A 183 -30.69 -3.51 -18.24
N GLU A 184 -31.58 -4.02 -19.10
CA GLU A 184 -32.66 -3.23 -19.70
C GLU A 184 -33.64 -2.72 -18.63
N LYS A 185 -33.93 -3.54 -17.62
CA LYS A 185 -34.76 -3.12 -16.49
C LYS A 185 -34.12 -1.99 -15.68
N ILE A 186 -32.79 -1.99 -15.55
CA ILE A 186 -32.05 -0.91 -14.90
C ILE A 186 -32.22 0.39 -15.71
N GLU A 187 -31.97 0.33 -17.01
CA GLU A 187 -32.11 1.48 -17.90
C GLU A 187 -33.54 2.05 -17.90
N GLN A 188 -34.56 1.18 -17.99
CA GLN A 188 -35.97 1.60 -17.97
C GLN A 188 -36.35 2.26 -16.66
N THR A 189 -35.89 1.74 -15.53
CA THR A 189 -36.14 2.34 -14.20
C THR A 189 -35.52 3.74 -14.11
N ILE A 190 -34.30 3.91 -14.63
CA ILE A 190 -33.63 5.21 -14.68
C ILE A 190 -34.45 6.17 -15.56
N LYS A 191 -34.81 5.77 -16.79
CA LYS A 191 -35.63 6.59 -17.71
C LYS A 191 -36.97 6.98 -17.07
N ASN A 192 -37.63 6.03 -16.42
CA ASN A 192 -38.91 6.24 -15.76
C ASN A 192 -38.79 7.21 -14.58
N SER A 193 -37.71 7.15 -13.80
CA SER A 193 -37.48 8.09 -12.70
C SER A 193 -37.33 9.53 -13.22
N PHE A 194 -36.52 9.74 -14.26
CA PHE A 194 -36.38 11.05 -14.91
C PHE A 194 -37.69 11.57 -15.51
N SER A 195 -38.42 10.69 -16.21
CA SER A 195 -39.73 11.03 -16.78
C SER A 195 -40.75 11.40 -15.69
N SER A 196 -40.79 10.65 -14.60
CA SER A 196 -41.69 10.89 -13.46
C SER A 196 -41.37 12.22 -12.77
N VAL A 197 -40.09 12.51 -12.51
CA VAL A 197 -39.66 13.80 -11.95
C VAL A 197 -40.06 14.95 -12.87
N SER A 198 -39.90 14.81 -14.18
CA SER A 198 -40.33 15.83 -15.15
C SER A 198 -41.84 16.08 -15.09
N LYS A 199 -42.65 15.01 -15.04
CA LYS A 199 -44.12 15.11 -14.91
C LYS A 199 -44.55 15.76 -13.60
N ILE A 200 -43.95 15.36 -12.47
CA ILE A 200 -44.20 15.97 -11.16
C ILE A 200 -43.90 17.46 -11.22
N ARG A 201 -42.73 17.84 -11.73
CA ARG A 201 -42.33 19.25 -11.85
C ARG A 201 -43.30 20.06 -12.69
N LYS A 202 -43.93 19.48 -13.70
CA LYS A 202 -44.93 20.16 -14.55
C LYS A 202 -46.35 20.14 -13.96
N SER A 203 -46.59 19.41 -12.88
CA SER A 203 -47.94 19.34 -12.27
C SER A 203 -48.33 20.67 -11.63
N ALA A 204 -49.64 20.97 -11.65
CA ALA A 204 -50.18 22.21 -11.06
C ALA A 204 -49.80 22.34 -9.58
N LEU A 205 -49.99 21.27 -8.80
CA LEU A 205 -49.68 21.26 -7.37
C LEU A 205 -48.19 21.53 -7.08
N PHE A 206 -47.27 21.01 -7.90
CA PHE A 206 -45.84 21.28 -7.74
C PHE A 206 -45.51 22.72 -8.12
N GLN A 207 -46.08 23.25 -9.19
CA GLN A 207 -45.87 24.64 -9.62
C GLN A 207 -46.36 25.64 -8.56
N GLU A 208 -47.50 25.37 -7.93
CA GLU A 208 -47.98 26.14 -6.79
C GLU A 208 -47.04 26.04 -5.58
N SER A 209 -46.57 24.83 -5.27
CA SER A 209 -45.58 24.61 -4.20
C SER A 209 -44.27 25.38 -4.46
N LEU A 210 -43.84 25.44 -5.72
CA LEU A 210 -42.65 26.19 -6.14
C LEU A 210 -42.87 27.70 -6.05
N ALA A 211 -44.05 28.19 -6.46
CA ALA A 211 -44.39 29.61 -6.33
C ALA A 211 -44.39 30.08 -4.85
N MET A 212 -44.86 29.23 -3.93
CA MET A 212 -44.88 29.51 -2.50
C MET A 212 -43.49 29.48 -1.85
N THR A 213 -42.66 28.48 -2.20
CA THR A 213 -41.38 28.23 -1.52
C THR A 213 -40.19 28.89 -2.19
N LYS A 214 -40.27 29.17 -3.51
CA LYS A 214 -39.20 29.70 -4.37
C LYS A 214 -37.92 28.86 -4.38
N ASP A 215 -37.95 27.63 -3.86
CA ASP A 215 -36.83 26.69 -3.83
C ASP A 215 -37.29 25.29 -4.23
N ASN A 216 -36.54 24.62 -5.12
CA ASN A 216 -36.91 23.31 -5.66
C ASN A 216 -36.95 22.21 -4.58
N LYS A 217 -36.06 22.25 -3.59
CA LYS A 217 -36.00 21.22 -2.55
C LYS A 217 -37.17 21.36 -1.59
N GLN A 218 -37.48 22.59 -1.18
CA GLN A 218 -38.64 22.88 -0.33
C GLN A 218 -39.96 22.65 -1.07
N ALA A 219 -40.07 23.03 -2.34
CA ALA A 219 -41.24 22.75 -3.19
C ALA A 219 -41.52 21.24 -3.30
N THR A 220 -40.47 20.44 -3.49
CA THR A 220 -40.59 18.97 -3.53
C THR A 220 -41.11 18.41 -2.21
N LYS A 221 -40.59 18.91 -1.08
CA LYS A 221 -41.05 18.50 0.24
C LYS A 221 -42.53 18.88 0.46
N LEU A 222 -42.91 20.11 0.12
CA LEU A 222 -44.28 20.58 0.28
C LEU A 222 -45.27 19.82 -0.62
N PHE A 223 -44.88 19.52 -1.85
CA PHE A 223 -45.66 18.72 -2.79
C PHE A 223 -46.00 17.33 -2.21
N PHE A 224 -45.01 16.60 -1.70
CA PHE A 224 -45.25 15.27 -1.12
C PHE A 224 -46.04 15.34 0.18
N LEU A 225 -45.78 16.33 1.04
CA LEU A 225 -46.59 16.57 2.24
C LEU A 225 -48.06 16.85 1.90
N ALA A 226 -48.32 17.64 0.86
CA ALA A 226 -49.68 17.90 0.40
C ALA A 226 -50.37 16.60 -0.06
N LEU A 227 -49.68 15.76 -0.83
CA LEU A 227 -50.20 14.44 -1.24
C LEU A 227 -50.51 13.54 -0.04
N GLU A 228 -49.62 13.47 0.95
CA GLU A 228 -49.81 12.69 2.18
C GLU A 228 -50.98 13.20 3.04
N LYS A 229 -51.30 14.50 2.95
CA LYS A 229 -52.42 15.10 3.69
C LYS A 229 -53.75 14.97 2.98
N LEU A 230 -53.80 14.66 1.67
CA LEU A 230 -55.05 14.50 0.92
C LEU A 230 -56.07 13.55 1.59
N PRO A 231 -55.69 12.42 2.22
CA PRO A 231 -56.62 11.55 2.93
C PRO A 231 -57.29 12.17 4.16
N THR A 232 -56.70 13.22 4.74
CA THR A 232 -57.25 13.88 5.92
C THR A 232 -58.41 14.83 5.60
N TYR A 233 -58.60 15.18 4.32
CA TYR A 233 -59.69 16.03 3.85
C TYR A 233 -60.86 15.20 3.37
N LYS A 234 -62.09 15.61 3.68
CA LYS A 234 -63.33 14.96 3.26
C LYS A 234 -64.13 15.85 2.30
N VAL A 235 -64.85 15.22 1.37
CA VAL A 235 -65.86 15.83 0.52
C VAL A 235 -67.16 15.08 0.79
N GLY A 236 -68.07 15.69 1.55
CA GLY A 236 -69.19 14.97 2.15
C GLY A 236 -68.68 13.87 3.08
N ASP A 237 -69.20 12.64 2.88
CA ASP A 237 -68.82 11.47 3.69
C ASP A 237 -67.61 10.70 3.16
N VAL A 238 -66.99 11.14 2.06
CA VAL A 238 -65.89 10.42 1.39
C VAL A 238 -64.59 11.21 1.49
N GLU A 239 -63.47 10.52 1.76
CA GLU A 239 -62.14 11.11 1.73
C GLU A 239 -61.80 11.63 0.33
N LEU A 240 -61.24 12.84 0.26
CA LEU A 240 -61.00 13.58 -1.00
C LEU A 240 -60.22 12.74 -2.02
N HIS A 241 -59.15 12.07 -1.59
CA HIS A 241 -58.34 11.24 -2.49
C HIS A 241 -59.14 10.09 -3.13
N LYS A 242 -60.03 9.42 -2.37
CA LYS A 242 -60.89 8.35 -2.88
C LYS A 242 -61.89 8.89 -3.90
N ALA A 243 -62.49 10.05 -3.62
CA ALA A 243 -63.42 10.70 -4.53
C ALA A 243 -62.74 11.09 -5.87
N VAL A 244 -61.54 11.68 -5.81
CA VAL A 244 -60.76 12.07 -6.99
C VAL A 244 -60.33 10.84 -7.79
N LEU A 245 -59.75 9.82 -7.16
CA LEU A 245 -59.30 8.60 -7.85
C LEU A 245 -60.47 7.86 -8.52
N LYS A 246 -61.63 7.74 -7.85
CA LYS A 246 -62.82 7.11 -8.43
C LYS A 246 -63.36 7.88 -9.63
N LYS A 247 -63.31 9.21 -9.59
CA LYS A 247 -63.73 10.06 -10.72
C LYS A 247 -62.79 9.91 -11.91
N LEU A 248 -61.48 9.92 -11.66
CA LEU A 248 -60.46 9.77 -12.72
C LEU A 248 -60.47 8.37 -13.35
N HIS A 249 -60.69 7.31 -12.56
CA HIS A 249 -60.78 5.96 -13.09
C HIS A 249 -61.98 5.75 -14.03
N LYS A 250 -63.11 6.43 -13.77
CA LYS A 250 -64.29 6.40 -14.65
C LYS A 250 -64.13 7.19 -15.96
N LEU A 251 -63.11 8.05 -16.04
CA LEU A 251 -62.83 8.88 -17.21
C LEU A 251 -61.79 8.23 -18.15
N GLN A 252 -61.22 7.10 -17.75
CA GLN A 252 -60.33 6.26 -18.56
C GLN A 252 -61.11 5.10 -19.18
#